data_AF-A0A5E4IBN6-F1
#
_entry.id   AF-A0A5E4IBN6-F1
#
_cell.length_a   1.000
_cell.length_b   1.000
_cell.length_c   1.000
_cell.angle_alpha   90.00
_cell.angle_beta   90.00
_cell.angle_gamma   90.00
#
_symmetry.space_group_name_H-M   'P 1'
#
loop_
_entity.id
_entity.type
_entity.pdbx_description
1 polymer ?
#
loop_
_entity_poly.entity_id
_entity_poly.type
_entity_poly.pdbx_seq_one_letter_code
_entity_poly.pdbx_strand_id
1 'polypeptide(L)'
;MINPHLYAVQDMGTYGRLKWKTAMPTSIDASIAVDPRGDSVWIVDTVLGRLVRYSTEDGKLLEKINIDKLVGEPGIHTPSSVITISGTETRPILIVSAMAIPIFLPSTCFVLAIDLANHNSLLWKVKVSKGISYNLRIPLGQYPILMRDNEPRILFAITDGMTPGTTRGGVCAIGNLSSTNK
;
A
#
# COMPACT_ATOMS: atom_id res chain seq x y z
N MET A 1 -2.14 6.70 26.90
CA MET A 1 -1.79 5.85 25.75
C MET A 1 -3.01 5.70 24.88
N ILE A 2 -2.89 5.96 23.58
CA ILE A 2 -3.95 5.65 22.62
C ILE A 2 -3.95 4.14 22.44
N ASN A 3 -5.10 3.48 22.58
CA ASN A 3 -5.28 2.06 22.31
C ASN A 3 -6.07 1.95 20.99
N PRO A 4 -5.41 1.95 19.83
CA PRO A 4 -6.09 1.90 18.54
C PRO A 4 -6.76 0.55 18.34
N HIS A 5 -7.87 0.54 17.62
CA HIS A 5 -8.65 -0.66 17.37
C HIS A 5 -9.13 -0.68 15.92
N LEU A 6 -9.20 -1.88 15.37
CA LEU A 6 -9.92 -2.17 14.15
C LEU A 6 -11.31 -2.73 14.51
N TYR A 7 -12.34 -2.26 13.83
CA TYR A 7 -13.72 -2.68 14.04
C TYR A 7 -14.31 -3.15 12.72
N ALA A 8 -15.08 -4.23 12.77
CA ALA A 8 -16.03 -4.53 11.71
C ALA A 8 -17.44 -4.26 12.18
N VAL A 9 -18.22 -3.62 11.32
CA VAL A 9 -19.64 -3.38 11.52
C VAL A 9 -20.38 -4.15 10.45
N GLN A 10 -21.35 -4.96 10.87
CA GLN A 10 -22.30 -5.61 9.98
C GLN A 10 -23.49 -4.68 9.77
N ASP A 11 -23.81 -4.40 8.52
CA ASP A 11 -25.03 -3.68 8.16
C ASP A 11 -26.26 -4.59 8.38
N MET A 12 -27.23 -4.10 9.15
CA MET A 12 -28.50 -4.77 9.42
C MET A 12 -29.67 -4.05 8.70
N GLY A 13 -29.37 -3.18 7.73
CA GLY A 13 -30.32 -2.37 6.97
C GLY A 13 -30.59 -1.02 7.62
N THR A 14 -31.16 -1.00 8.82
CA THR A 14 -31.51 0.26 9.53
C THR A 14 -30.53 0.62 10.65
N TYR A 15 -29.62 -0.26 11.02
CA TYR A 15 -28.56 -0.02 12.00
C TYR A 15 -27.34 -0.89 11.72
N GLY A 16 -26.19 -0.49 12.28
CA GLY A 16 -24.97 -1.30 12.26
C GLY A 16 -24.83 -2.11 13.55
N ARG A 17 -24.41 -3.38 13.45
CA ARG A 17 -24.01 -4.19 14.59
C ARG A 17 -22.50 -4.34 14.61
N LEU A 18 -21.86 -4.08 15.74
CA LEU A 18 -20.44 -4.42 15.92
C LEU A 18 -20.28 -5.94 15.78
N LYS A 19 -19.58 -6.39 14.73
CA LYS A 19 -19.31 -7.81 14.49
C LYS A 19 -18.14 -8.28 15.36
N TRP A 20 -17.04 -7.53 15.31
CA TRP A 20 -15.86 -7.78 16.13
C TRP A 20 -15.02 -6.51 16.30
N LYS A 21 -14.11 -6.58 17.27
CA LYS A 21 -13.18 -5.51 17.64
C LYS A 21 -11.82 -6.13 17.95
N THR A 22 -10.78 -5.68 17.26
CA THR A 22 -9.40 -6.14 17.45
C THR A 22 -8.52 -4.98 17.91
N ALA A 23 -7.77 -5.19 19.00
CA ALA A 23 -6.77 -4.23 19.45
C ALA A 23 -5.60 -4.21 18.47
N MET A 24 -5.17 -3.01 18.09
CA MET A 24 -4.04 -2.83 17.18
C MET A 24 -2.79 -2.47 18.00
N PRO A 25 -1.62 -3.04 17.69
CA PRO A 25 -0.40 -2.76 18.42
C PRO A 25 0.11 -1.32 18.22
N THR A 26 -0.32 -0.68 17.14
CA THR A 26 0.14 0.63 16.67
C THR A 26 -0.97 1.38 15.96
N SER A 27 -0.75 2.68 15.73
CA SER A 27 -1.63 3.46 14.86
C SER A 27 -1.53 2.94 13.43
N ILE A 28 -2.68 2.75 12.81
CA ILE A 28 -2.81 2.43 11.40
C ILE A 28 -3.17 3.69 10.62
N ASP A 29 -2.66 3.81 9.40
CA ASP A 29 -3.20 4.79 8.46
C ASP A 29 -4.46 4.20 7.81
N ALA A 30 -5.45 5.05 7.55
CA ALA A 30 -6.76 4.65 7.05
C ALA A 30 -6.70 4.28 5.55
N SER A 31 -5.99 3.19 5.25
CA SER A 31 -6.05 2.51 3.98
C SER A 31 -6.30 1.03 4.20
N ILE A 32 -7.48 0.59 3.74
CA ILE A 32 -7.94 -0.77 3.80
C ILE A 32 -8.29 -1.20 2.37
N ALA A 33 -7.82 -2.38 1.95
CA ALA A 33 -8.18 -2.96 0.67
C ALA A 33 -8.64 -4.42 0.86
N VAL A 34 -9.72 -4.81 0.19
CA VAL A 34 -10.19 -6.20 0.18
C VAL A 34 -9.16 -7.06 -0.54
N ASP A 35 -8.80 -8.17 0.07
CA ASP A 35 -7.98 -9.20 -0.57
C ASP A 35 -8.89 -10.07 -1.45
N PRO A 36 -8.68 -10.16 -2.77
CA PRO A 36 -9.54 -10.96 -3.63
C PRO A 36 -9.35 -12.47 -3.40
N ARG A 37 -8.36 -12.92 -2.61
CA ARG A 37 -8.18 -14.35 -2.27
C ARG A 37 -9.25 -14.89 -1.31
N GLY A 38 -10.14 -14.04 -0.78
CA GLY A 38 -11.25 -14.44 0.10
C GLY A 38 -11.60 -13.40 1.16
N ASP A 39 -12.17 -13.85 2.27
CA ASP A 39 -12.71 -12.99 3.35
C ASP A 39 -11.61 -12.36 4.23
N SER A 40 -10.81 -11.48 3.64
CA SER A 40 -9.76 -10.74 4.34
C SER A 40 -9.47 -9.36 3.76
N VAL A 41 -8.82 -8.52 4.54
CA VAL A 41 -8.44 -7.16 4.15
C VAL A 41 -6.98 -6.89 4.48
N TRP A 42 -6.31 -6.13 3.62
CA TRP A 42 -4.99 -5.57 3.86
C TRP A 42 -5.07 -4.17 4.44
N ILE A 43 -4.18 -3.87 5.37
CA ILE A 43 -4.09 -2.59 6.08
C ILE A 43 -2.64 -2.14 6.14
N VAL A 44 -2.45 -0.83 6.12
CA VAL A 44 -1.14 -0.19 6.29
C VAL A 44 -0.83 0.02 7.78
N ASP A 45 0.27 -0.55 8.26
CA ASP A 45 0.84 -0.31 9.58
C ASP A 45 2.15 0.48 9.40
N THR A 46 2.01 1.81 9.31
CA THR A 46 3.11 2.73 9.00
C THR A 46 4.14 2.80 10.12
N VAL A 47 3.69 2.72 11.38
CA VAL A 47 4.58 2.76 12.56
C VAL A 47 5.54 1.56 12.57
N LEU A 48 5.07 0.36 12.22
CA LEU A 48 5.91 -0.84 12.18
C LEU A 48 6.44 -1.16 10.78
N GLY A 49 6.26 -0.26 9.80
CA GLY A 49 6.83 -0.39 8.46
C GLY A 49 6.34 -1.62 7.69
N ARG A 50 5.06 -2.00 7.85
CA ARG A 50 4.54 -3.25 7.30
C ARG A 50 3.12 -3.13 6.76
N LEU A 51 2.75 -4.07 5.90
CA LEU A 51 1.36 -4.37 5.58
C LEU A 51 0.90 -5.55 6.43
N VAL A 52 -0.37 -5.53 6.81
CA VAL A 52 -0.97 -6.58 7.65
C VAL A 52 -2.29 -7.02 7.05
N ARG A 53 -2.54 -8.33 7.02
CA ARG A 53 -3.79 -8.91 6.53
C ARG A 53 -4.63 -9.42 7.68
N TYR A 54 -5.88 -9.00 7.75
CA TYR A 54 -6.84 -9.43 8.77
C TYR A 54 -8.02 -10.15 8.14
N SER A 55 -8.53 -11.17 8.84
CA SER A 55 -9.79 -11.82 8.53
C SER A 55 -10.96 -10.84 8.70
N THR A 56 -11.88 -10.80 7.73
CA THR A 56 -13.13 -10.04 7.87
C THR A 56 -14.17 -10.76 8.73
N GLU A 57 -13.95 -12.05 9.03
CA GLU A 57 -14.86 -12.85 9.83
C GLU A 57 -14.75 -12.57 11.32
N ASP A 58 -13.53 -12.54 11.84
CA ASP A 58 -13.24 -12.51 13.28
C ASP A 58 -12.17 -11.48 13.67
N GLY A 59 -11.62 -10.72 12.72
CA GLY A 59 -10.59 -9.73 12.98
C GLY A 59 -9.24 -10.32 13.38
N LYS A 60 -9.00 -11.61 13.10
CA LYS A 60 -7.72 -12.27 13.35
C LYS A 60 -6.64 -11.82 12.37
N LEU A 61 -5.43 -11.58 12.87
CA LEU A 61 -4.25 -11.32 12.03
C LEU A 61 -3.82 -12.59 11.30
N LEU A 62 -3.83 -12.55 9.98
CA LEU A 62 -3.51 -13.68 9.12
C LEU A 62 -2.09 -13.61 8.56
N GLU A 63 -1.62 -12.40 8.21
CA GLU A 63 -0.40 -12.25 7.44
C GLU A 63 0.28 -10.90 7.67
N LYS A 64 1.59 -10.83 7.42
CA LYS A 64 2.41 -9.62 7.51
C LYS A 64 3.39 -9.56 6.35
N ILE A 65 3.55 -8.38 5.76
CA ILE A 65 4.58 -8.08 4.77
C ILE A 65 5.46 -6.97 5.32
N ASN A 66 6.76 -7.24 5.49
CA ASN A 66 7.72 -6.21 5.88
C ASN A 66 8.18 -5.45 4.63
N ILE A 67 7.85 -4.17 4.56
CA ILE A 67 8.13 -3.35 3.37
C ILE A 67 9.62 -3.11 3.20
N ASP A 68 10.35 -2.86 4.29
CA ASP A 68 11.79 -2.64 4.25
C ASP A 68 12.55 -3.84 3.67
N LYS A 69 12.18 -5.05 4.08
CA LYS A 69 12.73 -6.30 3.53
C LYS A 69 12.43 -6.48 2.05
N LEU A 70 11.22 -6.11 1.59
CA LEU A 70 10.86 -6.18 0.18
C LEU A 70 11.62 -5.16 -0.66
N VAL A 71 11.80 -3.94 -0.14
CA VAL A 71 12.56 -2.91 -0.84
C VAL A 71 14.03 -3.34 -0.94
N GLY A 72 14.64 -3.84 0.13
CA GLY A 72 16.01 -4.35 0.11
C GLY A 72 17.05 -3.28 -0.26
N GLU A 73 16.83 -2.03 0.14
CA GLU A 73 17.73 -0.89 -0.09
C GLU A 73 18.15 -0.27 1.25
N PRO A 74 19.28 0.46 1.30
CA PRO A 74 19.68 1.16 2.52
C PRO A 74 18.61 2.14 3.03
N GLY A 75 18.38 2.14 4.35
CA GLY A 75 17.38 2.97 5.02
C GLY A 75 16.33 2.12 5.74
N ILE A 76 15.32 2.77 6.32
CA ILE A 76 14.12 2.11 6.85
C ILE A 76 12.94 2.55 6.00
N HIS A 77 12.35 1.63 5.25
CA HIS A 77 11.23 1.93 4.38
C HIS A 77 9.90 1.57 5.04
N THR A 78 8.99 2.54 5.07
CA THR A 78 7.62 2.34 5.55
C THR A 78 6.62 2.53 4.41
N PRO A 79 5.49 1.82 4.41
CA PRO A 79 4.45 2.09 3.44
C PRO A 79 3.95 3.53 3.58
N SER A 80 3.70 4.22 2.48
CA SER A 80 3.43 5.66 2.47
C SER A 80 2.23 6.09 1.63
N SER A 81 1.48 5.15 1.06
CA SER A 81 0.27 5.44 0.28
C SER A 81 -0.88 4.54 0.68
N VAL A 82 -2.06 4.80 0.09
CA VAL A 82 -3.12 3.81 0.14
C VAL A 82 -2.74 2.55 -0.65
N ILE A 83 -3.36 1.44 -0.30
CA ILE A 83 -3.23 0.16 -0.98
C ILE A 83 -4.19 0.15 -2.18
N THR A 84 -3.71 -0.35 -3.32
CA THR A 84 -4.57 -0.77 -4.43
C THR A 84 -4.29 -2.24 -4.71
N ILE A 85 -5.33 -3.06 -4.82
CA ILE A 85 -5.19 -4.47 -5.20
C ILE A 85 -5.91 -4.68 -6.54
N SER A 86 -5.27 -5.44 -7.42
CA SER A 86 -5.75 -5.75 -8.75
C SER A 86 -5.46 -7.20 -9.12
N GLY A 87 -5.98 -7.64 -10.27
CA GLY A 87 -5.84 -9.03 -10.69
C GLY A 87 -7.01 -9.90 -10.21
N THR A 88 -6.77 -11.20 -10.14
CA THR A 88 -7.79 -12.21 -9.81
C THR A 88 -7.55 -12.79 -8.42
N GLU A 89 -8.49 -13.59 -7.92
CA GLU A 89 -8.32 -14.35 -6.67
C GLU A 89 -7.08 -15.25 -6.69
N THR A 90 -6.72 -15.78 -7.86
CA THR A 90 -5.55 -16.65 -8.04
C THR A 90 -4.26 -15.90 -8.35
N ARG A 91 -4.34 -14.64 -8.76
CA ARG A 91 -3.18 -13.79 -9.13
C ARG A 91 -3.39 -12.33 -8.72
N PRO A 92 -3.52 -12.06 -7.41
CA PRO A 92 -3.64 -10.71 -6.90
C PRO A 92 -2.30 -9.97 -6.89
N ILE A 93 -2.32 -8.72 -7.34
CA ILE A 93 -1.19 -7.80 -7.30
C ILE A 93 -1.55 -6.63 -6.39
N LEU A 94 -0.81 -6.50 -5.30
CA LEU A 94 -0.90 -5.36 -4.39
C LEU A 94 0.09 -4.28 -4.81
N ILE A 95 -0.40 -3.06 -4.96
CA ILE A 95 0.36 -1.87 -5.30
C ILE A 95 0.36 -0.94 -4.09
N VAL A 96 1.54 -0.51 -3.68
CA VAL A 96 1.74 0.41 -2.56
C VAL A 96 3.03 1.18 -2.75
N SER A 97 3.10 2.39 -2.20
CA SER A 97 4.36 3.12 -2.11
C SER A 97 5.08 2.89 -0.81
N ALA A 98 6.40 2.96 -0.88
CA ALA A 98 7.30 2.88 0.26
C ALA A 98 8.20 4.12 0.29
N MET A 99 8.34 4.72 1.46
CA MET A 99 9.20 5.87 1.70
C MET A 99 10.27 5.52 2.73
N ALA A 100 11.53 5.83 2.42
CA ALA A 100 12.59 5.78 3.40
C ALA A 100 12.41 6.91 4.42
N ILE A 101 12.34 6.57 5.70
CA ILE A 101 12.44 7.54 6.79
C ILE A 101 13.87 8.10 6.74
N PRO A 102 14.06 9.42 6.51
CA PRO A 102 15.38 10.00 6.39
C PRO A 102 16.09 9.94 7.74
N ILE A 103 17.01 9.00 7.88
CA ILE A 103 18.01 9.01 8.94
C ILE A 103 19.34 9.30 8.23
N PHE A 104 19.66 10.59 8.09
CA PHE A 104 20.89 11.13 7.46
C PHE A 104 21.12 10.86 5.96
N LEU A 105 20.20 10.18 5.26
CA LEU A 105 20.27 9.90 3.82
C LEU A 105 19.17 10.62 3.04
N PRO A 106 19.38 10.87 1.72
CA PRO A 106 18.32 11.35 0.85
C PRO A 106 17.12 10.41 0.88
N SER A 107 15.92 10.93 1.17
CA SER A 107 14.68 10.14 1.16
C SER A 107 14.46 9.52 -0.21
N THR A 108 14.34 8.19 -0.24
CA THR A 108 13.99 7.43 -1.43
C THR A 108 12.54 6.99 -1.35
N CYS A 109 11.78 7.26 -2.40
CA CYS A 109 10.41 6.78 -2.55
C CYS A 109 10.34 5.75 -3.67
N PHE A 110 9.62 4.67 -3.42
CA PHE A 110 9.36 3.59 -4.38
C PHE A 110 7.86 3.37 -4.53
N VAL A 111 7.42 2.99 -5.74
CA VAL A 111 6.16 2.30 -5.96
C VAL A 111 6.48 0.82 -6.13
N LEU A 112 5.78 -0.04 -5.40
CA LEU A 112 5.98 -1.48 -5.37
C LEU A 112 4.78 -2.19 -5.99
N ALA A 113 5.03 -3.28 -6.71
CA ALA A 113 4.02 -4.29 -7.00
C ALA A 113 4.42 -5.62 -6.37
N ILE A 114 3.48 -6.20 -5.63
CA ILE A 114 3.69 -7.40 -4.81
C ILE A 114 2.70 -8.46 -5.28
N ASP A 115 3.19 -9.62 -5.67
CA ASP A 115 2.38 -10.80 -5.97
C ASP A 115 1.97 -11.47 -4.67
N LEU A 116 0.69 -11.37 -4.30
CA LEU A 116 0.22 -11.98 -3.05
C LEU A 116 0.02 -13.50 -3.18
N ALA A 117 -0.11 -14.06 -4.39
CA ALA A 117 -0.22 -15.51 -4.56
C ALA A 117 1.13 -16.21 -4.39
N ASN A 118 2.21 -15.57 -4.81
CA ASN A 118 3.56 -16.14 -4.74
C ASN A 118 4.34 -15.60 -3.54
N HIS A 119 3.96 -16.02 -2.33
CA HIS A 119 4.65 -15.71 -1.07
C HIS A 119 4.94 -14.20 -0.84
N ASN A 120 4.04 -13.32 -1.30
CA ASN A 120 4.23 -11.86 -1.24
C ASN A 120 5.54 -11.39 -1.91
N SER A 121 5.92 -12.05 -3.01
CA SER A 121 7.14 -11.71 -3.74
C SER A 121 7.00 -10.35 -4.43
N LEU A 122 8.11 -9.61 -4.48
CA LEU A 122 8.18 -8.37 -5.24
C LEU A 122 8.22 -8.70 -6.73
N LEU A 123 7.22 -8.25 -7.49
CA LEU A 123 7.23 -8.34 -8.95
C LEU A 123 8.14 -7.30 -9.57
N TRP A 124 7.97 -6.06 -9.13
CA TRP A 124 8.80 -4.93 -9.53
C TRP A 124 8.72 -3.81 -8.51
N LYS A 125 9.71 -2.92 -8.54
CA LYS A 125 9.70 -1.64 -7.83
C LYS A 125 10.20 -0.53 -8.76
N VAL A 126 9.60 0.65 -8.67
CA VAL A 126 10.02 1.84 -9.40
C VAL A 126 10.45 2.91 -8.42
N LYS A 127 11.68 3.38 -8.54
CA LYS A 127 12.19 4.51 -7.76
C LYS A 127 11.66 5.81 -8.34
N VAL A 128 10.81 6.50 -7.58
CA VAL A 128 10.11 7.72 -8.03
C VAL A 128 10.95 8.98 -7.78
N SER A 129 11.85 8.94 -6.80
CA SER A 129 12.68 10.08 -6.44
C SER A 129 14.12 9.68 -6.11
N LYS A 130 15.06 10.49 -6.59
CA LYS A 130 16.48 10.46 -6.22
C LYS A 130 16.93 11.90 -6.05
N GLY A 131 17.27 12.31 -4.83
CA GLY A 131 17.78 13.65 -4.58
C GLY A 131 18.04 13.93 -3.10
N ILE A 132 19.06 14.75 -2.83
CA ILE A 132 19.38 15.30 -1.50
C ILE A 132 18.56 16.58 -1.36
N SER A 133 17.28 16.49 -1.02
CA SER A 133 16.51 17.70 -0.70
C SER A 133 15.15 17.40 -0.09
N TYR A 134 14.77 18.32 0.79
CA TYR A 134 13.50 18.50 1.49
C TYR A 134 12.23 18.45 0.62
N ASN A 135 12.36 18.30 -0.70
CA ASN A 135 11.26 18.12 -1.65
C ASN A 135 10.91 16.64 -1.76
N LEU A 136 10.22 16.13 -0.75
CA LEU A 136 9.69 14.77 -0.73
C LEU A 136 8.73 14.59 -1.92
N ARG A 137 9.20 13.94 -2.99
CA ARG A 137 8.38 13.50 -4.11
C ARG A 137 7.72 12.19 -3.75
N ILE A 138 6.56 12.27 -3.12
CA ILE A 138 5.87 11.10 -2.58
C ILE A 138 4.72 10.72 -3.53
N PRO A 139 4.71 9.51 -4.10
CA PRO A 139 3.50 8.93 -4.67
C PRO A 139 2.47 8.69 -3.57
N LEU A 140 1.44 9.55 -3.51
CA LEU A 140 0.35 9.49 -2.53
C LEU A 140 -0.98 9.22 -3.23
N GLY A 141 -1.97 8.79 -2.45
CA GLY A 141 -3.32 8.52 -2.93
C GLY A 141 -3.48 7.16 -3.60
N GLN A 142 -4.66 6.94 -4.20
CA GLN A 142 -5.03 5.70 -4.87
C GLN A 142 -4.34 5.56 -6.23
N TYR A 143 -4.13 4.31 -6.66
CA TYR A 143 -3.48 3.95 -7.92
C TYR A 143 -4.52 3.42 -8.91
N PRO A 144 -5.28 4.28 -9.63
CA PRO A 144 -6.19 3.78 -10.64
C PRO A 144 -5.41 2.98 -11.69
N ILE A 145 -6.01 1.86 -12.08
CA ILE A 145 -5.48 1.00 -13.14
C ILE A 145 -6.31 1.27 -14.38
N LEU A 146 -5.65 1.82 -15.39
CA LEU A 146 -6.24 2.15 -16.67
C LEU A 146 -5.95 1.03 -17.66
N MET A 147 -6.94 0.66 -18.46
CA MET A 147 -6.77 -0.28 -19.56
C MET A 147 -6.68 0.51 -20.87
N ARG A 148 -5.65 0.24 -21.68
CA ARG A 148 -5.54 0.76 -23.05
C ARG A 148 -5.04 -0.37 -23.94
N ASP A 149 -5.79 -0.70 -24.99
CA ASP A 149 -5.43 -1.76 -25.93
C ASP A 149 -5.15 -3.11 -25.23
N ASN A 150 -5.94 -3.42 -24.19
CA ASN A 150 -5.79 -4.59 -23.30
C ASN A 150 -4.50 -4.60 -22.44
N GLU A 151 -3.78 -3.49 -22.38
CA GLU A 151 -2.60 -3.33 -21.52
C GLU A 151 -2.96 -2.51 -20.26
N PRO A 152 -2.70 -3.05 -19.07
CA PRO A 152 -2.90 -2.32 -17.82
C PRO A 152 -1.78 -1.28 -17.61
N ARG A 153 -2.18 -0.12 -17.12
CA ARG A 153 -1.31 1.01 -16.77
C ARG A 153 -1.69 1.52 -15.39
N ILE A 154 -0.71 1.66 -14.52
CA ILE A 154 -0.91 2.26 -13.21
C ILE A 154 -0.67 3.75 -13.32
N LEU A 155 -1.64 4.55 -12.94
CA LEU A 155 -1.51 5.99 -12.85
C LEU A 155 -1.35 6.40 -11.38
N PHE A 156 -0.43 7.31 -11.08
CA PHE A 156 -0.35 7.93 -9.76
C PHE A 156 0.15 9.36 -9.83
N ALA A 157 -0.32 10.15 -8.87
CA ALA A 157 0.16 11.50 -8.65
C ALA A 157 1.36 11.46 -7.70
N ILE A 158 2.36 12.26 -8.03
CA ILE A 158 3.45 12.57 -7.11
C ILE A 158 3.08 13.89 -6.44
N THR A 159 3.31 14.05 -5.15
CA THR A 159 3.24 15.36 -4.49
C THR A 159 4.64 15.86 -4.22
N ASP A 160 4.87 17.17 -4.31
CA ASP A 160 6.00 17.83 -3.67
C ASP A 160 5.59 18.17 -2.23
N GLY A 161 6.09 17.41 -1.26
CA GLY A 161 5.65 17.46 0.15
C GLY A 161 5.92 18.77 0.90
N MET A 162 6.17 19.89 0.22
CA MET A 162 6.56 21.17 0.81
C MET A 162 5.51 22.29 0.68
N THR A 163 4.44 22.09 -0.09
CA THR A 163 3.43 23.14 -0.27
C THR A 163 2.03 22.58 -0.01
N PRO A 164 1.43 22.84 1.17
CA PRO A 164 0.04 22.51 1.44
C PRO A 164 -0.85 23.11 0.36
N GLY A 165 -1.60 22.28 -0.37
CA GLY A 165 -2.56 22.73 -1.38
C GLY A 165 -2.02 22.96 -2.80
N THR A 166 -0.74 22.68 -3.09
CA THR A 166 -0.30 22.61 -4.49
C THR A 166 0.11 21.20 -4.87
N THR A 167 -0.76 20.47 -5.56
CA THR A 167 -0.40 19.28 -6.33
C THR A 167 0.41 19.71 -7.56
N ARG A 168 1.67 20.12 -7.38
CA ARG A 168 2.58 20.44 -8.50
C ARG A 168 3.33 19.22 -9.04
N GLY A 169 2.94 18.00 -8.67
CA GLY A 169 3.61 16.83 -9.19
C GLY A 169 2.97 16.28 -10.45
N GLY A 170 3.84 15.82 -11.34
CA GLY A 170 3.44 15.19 -12.59
C GLY A 170 2.68 13.89 -12.35
N VAL A 171 1.93 13.51 -13.38
CA VAL A 171 1.27 12.22 -13.49
C VAL A 171 2.27 11.22 -14.04
N CYS A 172 2.51 10.12 -13.33
CA CYS A 172 3.35 9.02 -13.83
C CYS A 172 2.44 7.85 -14.22
N ALA A 173 2.69 7.27 -15.40
CA ALA A 173 2.07 6.05 -15.86
C ALA A 173 3.12 4.96 -15.98
N ILE A 174 2.96 3.85 -15.25
CA ILE A 174 3.78 2.64 -15.44
C ILE A 174 2.99 1.69 -16.33
N GLY A 175 3.56 1.35 -17.49
CA GLY A 175 2.98 0.43 -18.45
C GLY A 175 3.54 -0.99 -18.33
N ASN A 176 2.66 -1.95 -18.54
CA ASN A 176 2.88 -3.40 -18.59
C ASN A 176 3.00 -4.10 -17.21
N LEU A 177 1.86 -4.56 -16.69
CA LEU A 177 1.77 -5.47 -15.53
C LEU A 177 1.87 -6.95 -15.91
N SER A 178 2.07 -7.27 -17.19
CA SER A 178 2.15 -8.67 -17.60
C SER A 178 3.51 -9.24 -17.19
N SER A 179 3.50 -10.12 -16.21
CA SER A 179 4.63 -10.99 -15.86
C SER A 179 4.79 -12.12 -16.89
N THR A 180 4.65 -11.82 -18.18
CA THR A 180 4.98 -12.82 -19.20
C THR A 180 6.49 -12.88 -19.29
N ASN A 181 7.08 -13.76 -18.45
CA ASN A 181 8.29 -14.46 -18.84
C ASN A 181 8.01 -15.08 -20.22
N LYS A 182 8.62 -14.51 -21.26
CA LYS A 182 8.93 -15.24 -22.48
C LYS A 182 10.31 -15.83 -22.31
#